data_AF-A0A7C5M0C7-F1
#
_entry.id   AF-A0A7C5M0C7-F1
#
_cell.length_a   1.000
_cell.length_b   1.000
_cell.length_c   1.000
_cell.angle_alpha   90.00
_cell.angle_beta   90.00
_cell.angle_gamma   90.00
#
_symmetry.space_group_name_H-M   'P 1'
#
loop_
_entity.id
_entity.type
_entity.pdbx_description
1 polymer ?
#
loop_
_entity_poly.entity_id
_entity_poly.type
_entity_poly.pdbx_seq_one_letter_code
_entity_poly.pdbx_strand_id
1 'polypeptide(L)'
;MLGDRVSRFPRWFWPAGRSGVGSSRDAATGSAIMSQPGLTANRFLLWVDGVGGYLVCRDDVLMVGQAVPGSRVAIPLLGDLSRQHAIVERLGGRYVVRPLEPTWVDGQAAEGPTLLQDGSRIDMGRSVSLRFRQPHALSNSARLEFLSRHKTLLGVDGVVLMGESCLLGDSSHNHIVCRDWRTDVVLFRKNRGLGCRAAA
;
A
#
# COMPACT_ATOMS: atom_id res chain seq x y z
N MET A 1 -42.72 -30.10 -41.37
CA MET A 1 -41.40 -29.84 -41.97
C MET A 1 -40.50 -29.37 -40.83
N LEU A 2 -39.96 -30.27 -40.02
CA LEU A 2 -38.78 -31.13 -40.23
C LEU A 2 -37.49 -30.31 -40.39
N GLY A 3 -36.60 -30.39 -39.41
CA GLY A 3 -35.30 -29.73 -39.46
C GLY A 3 -34.47 -29.79 -38.18
N ASP A 4 -34.26 -30.99 -37.62
CA ASP A 4 -33.11 -31.29 -36.77
C ASP A 4 -31.80 -30.94 -37.48
N ARG A 5 -30.80 -30.41 -36.76
CA ARG A 5 -29.40 -30.88 -36.89
C ARG A 5 -28.47 -30.31 -35.82
N VAL A 6 -27.99 -31.26 -35.00
CA VAL A 6 -26.77 -31.26 -34.20
C VAL A 6 -25.52 -31.06 -35.08
N SER A 7 -24.53 -30.28 -34.64
CA SER A 7 -23.09 -30.53 -34.85
C SER A 7 -22.25 -29.47 -34.11
N ARG A 8 -21.51 -29.84 -33.06
CA ARG A 8 -20.12 -30.36 -33.02
C ARG A 8 -19.04 -29.26 -33.01
N PHE A 9 -18.29 -29.26 -31.90
CA PHE A 9 -16.99 -28.64 -31.63
C PHE A 9 -15.97 -28.68 -32.79
N PRO A 10 -14.99 -27.77 -32.78
CA PRO A 10 -13.63 -28.10 -33.16
C PRO A 10 -12.70 -28.21 -31.93
N ARG A 11 -12.04 -29.37 -31.88
CA ARG A 11 -10.90 -29.70 -31.02
C ARG A 11 -9.69 -28.92 -31.53
N TRP A 12 -9.00 -28.18 -30.67
CA TRP A 12 -7.68 -27.65 -31.00
C TRP A 12 -6.66 -28.79 -30.99
N PHE A 13 -5.98 -28.93 -32.12
CA PHE A 13 -4.97 -29.93 -32.43
C PHE A 13 -3.68 -29.68 -31.64
N TRP A 14 -3.10 -30.75 -31.09
CA TRP A 14 -1.75 -30.81 -30.52
C TRP A 14 -0.89 -31.65 -31.47
N PRO A 15 0.27 -31.19 -31.95
CA PRO A 15 1.21 -32.08 -32.62
C PRO A 15 2.15 -32.72 -31.59
N ALA A 16 2.18 -34.04 -31.59
CA ALA A 16 3.29 -34.81 -31.03
C ALA A 16 4.47 -34.78 -32.02
N GLY A 17 5.66 -34.45 -31.54
CA GLY A 17 6.90 -34.47 -32.32
C GLY A 17 8.09 -34.72 -31.41
N ARG A 18 8.90 -35.72 -31.77
CA ARG A 18 9.85 -36.48 -30.94
C ARG A 18 11.19 -35.78 -30.65
N SER A 19 11.78 -36.24 -29.55
CA SER A 19 13.18 -36.34 -29.14
C SER A 19 14.30 -35.91 -30.11
N GLY A 20 15.19 -35.05 -29.60
CA GLY A 20 16.58 -34.92 -30.06
C GLY A 20 17.48 -34.55 -28.87
N VAL A 21 18.37 -35.47 -28.50
CA VAL A 21 19.48 -35.28 -27.56
C VAL A 21 20.63 -34.64 -28.35
N GLY A 22 21.22 -33.56 -27.83
CA GLY A 22 22.40 -32.91 -28.40
C GLY A 22 22.87 -31.75 -27.52
N SER A 23 24.12 -31.83 -27.10
CA SER A 23 24.77 -31.03 -26.08
C SER A 23 25.21 -29.63 -26.53
N SER A 24 25.45 -28.80 -25.51
CA SER A 24 26.32 -27.60 -25.48
C SER A 24 25.86 -26.36 -26.27
N ARG A 25 25.46 -25.35 -25.50
CA ARG A 25 25.63 -23.90 -25.74
C ARG A 25 24.99 -23.15 -24.57
N ASP A 26 25.75 -22.88 -23.51
CA ASP A 26 25.35 -21.87 -22.52
C ASP A 26 25.66 -20.48 -23.09
N ALA A 27 24.75 -20.00 -23.92
CA ALA A 27 24.66 -18.61 -24.33
C ALA A 27 23.30 -18.08 -23.87
N ALA A 28 23.34 -16.93 -23.22
CA ALA A 28 22.24 -16.27 -22.54
C ALA A 28 20.93 -16.26 -23.35
N THR A 29 19.83 -16.63 -22.69
CA THR A 29 18.51 -16.08 -23.02
C THR A 29 17.90 -15.63 -21.70
N GLY A 30 18.06 -14.33 -21.43
CA GLY A 30 17.35 -13.66 -20.35
C GLY A 30 15.86 -13.83 -20.57
N SER A 31 15.20 -14.53 -19.65
CA SER A 31 13.77 -14.31 -19.46
C SER A 31 13.65 -12.96 -18.79
N ALA A 32 13.45 -11.93 -19.62
CA ALA A 32 13.03 -10.63 -19.14
C ALA A 32 11.72 -10.83 -18.39
N ILE A 33 11.80 -10.89 -17.06
CA ILE A 33 10.65 -10.69 -16.21
C ILE A 33 10.24 -9.25 -16.49
N MET A 34 9.27 -9.09 -17.39
CA MET A 34 8.77 -7.80 -17.82
C MET A 34 8.20 -7.14 -16.56
N SER A 35 9.03 -6.31 -15.94
CA SER A 35 8.73 -5.60 -14.72
C SER A 35 7.77 -4.50 -15.12
N GLN A 36 6.48 -4.79 -15.13
CA GLN A 36 5.49 -3.73 -15.09
C GLN A 36 5.51 -3.18 -13.65
N PRO A 37 5.87 -1.90 -13.42
CA PRO A 37 5.77 -1.30 -12.11
C PRO A 37 4.29 -1.11 -11.79
N GLY A 38 3.70 -2.13 -11.19
CA GLY A 38 2.29 -2.18 -10.80
C GLY A 38 2.19 -2.58 -9.35
N LEU A 39 2.70 -1.73 -8.45
CA LEU A 39 2.59 -1.74 -6.99
C LEU A 39 1.80 -2.91 -6.40
N THR A 40 2.46 -4.06 -6.20
CA THR A 40 1.96 -5.08 -5.27
C THR A 40 2.28 -4.60 -3.87
N ALA A 41 1.38 -3.81 -3.29
CA ALA A 41 1.60 -3.21 -1.99
C ALA A 41 1.96 -4.29 -0.95
N ASN A 42 3.18 -4.22 -0.42
CA ASN A 42 3.66 -5.08 0.64
C ASN A 42 3.00 -4.69 1.98
N ARG A 43 1.71 -5.01 2.10
CA ARG A 43 0.83 -4.51 3.16
C ARG A 43 0.13 -5.63 3.93
N PHE A 44 -0.27 -5.34 5.16
CA PHE A 44 -1.05 -6.24 6.00
C PHE A 44 -1.96 -5.45 6.94
N LEU A 45 -3.00 -6.11 7.44
CA LEU A 45 -3.86 -5.55 8.48
C LEU A 45 -3.24 -5.86 9.85
N LEU A 46 -3.02 -4.82 10.66
CA LEU A 46 -2.65 -4.94 12.06
C LEU A 46 -3.85 -4.60 12.91
N TRP A 47 -4.40 -5.60 13.59
CA TRP A 47 -5.47 -5.43 14.56
C TRP A 47 -4.88 -5.40 15.96
N VAL A 48 -5.18 -4.34 16.70
CA VAL A 48 -4.74 -4.17 18.10
C VAL A 48 -5.99 -4.09 18.97
N ASP A 49 -6.22 -5.12 19.77
CA ASP A 49 -7.42 -5.23 20.60
C ASP A 49 -7.56 -4.04 21.57
N GLY A 50 -8.77 -3.48 21.62
CA GLY A 50 -9.07 -2.30 22.43
C GLY A 50 -8.46 -0.98 21.91
N VAL A 51 -7.70 -1.01 20.81
CA VAL A 51 -7.04 0.17 20.24
C VAL A 51 -7.58 0.50 18.85
N GLY A 52 -7.57 -0.46 17.92
CA GLY A 52 -8.06 -0.24 16.55
C GLY A 52 -7.37 -1.08 15.49
N GLY A 53 -7.87 -0.96 14.26
CA GLY A 53 -7.30 -1.59 13.07
C GLY A 53 -6.44 -0.62 12.27
N TYR A 54 -5.29 -1.08 11.79
CA TYR A 54 -4.37 -0.29 10.97
C TYR A 54 -3.96 -1.03 9.71
N LEU A 55 -4.04 -0.35 8.56
CA LEU A 55 -3.43 -0.86 7.34
C LEU A 55 -1.93 -0.51 7.36
N VAL A 56 -1.07 -1.50 7.46
CA VAL A 56 0.38 -1.29 7.47
C VAL A 56 0.93 -1.50 6.07
N CYS A 57 1.54 -0.47 5.49
CA CYS A 57 2.17 -0.46 4.17
C CYS A 57 3.69 -0.37 4.31
N ARG A 58 4.45 -1.26 3.66
CA ARG A 58 5.93 -1.34 3.80
C ARG A 58 6.73 -0.86 2.59
N ASP A 59 6.05 -0.49 1.52
CA ASP A 59 6.73 0.03 0.33
C ASP A 59 6.98 1.53 0.48
N ASP A 60 8.02 2.00 -0.21
CA ASP A 60 8.41 3.42 -0.17
C ASP A 60 7.57 4.27 -1.11
N VAL A 61 6.93 3.68 -2.12
CA VAL A 61 6.05 4.35 -3.08
C VAL A 61 4.65 3.75 -2.96
N LEU A 62 3.70 4.55 -2.49
CA LEU A 62 2.36 4.09 -2.14
C LEU A 62 1.31 4.89 -2.89
N MET A 63 0.61 4.22 -3.80
CA MET A 63 -0.54 4.82 -4.49
C MET A 63 -1.75 4.90 -3.57
N VAL A 64 -2.35 6.08 -3.51
CA VAL A 64 -3.63 6.37 -2.87
C VAL A 64 -4.68 6.51 -3.96
N GLY A 65 -5.86 5.96 -3.74
CA GLY A 65 -6.96 6.11 -4.69
C GLY A 65 -8.25 5.45 -4.26
N GLN A 66 -9.21 5.45 -5.17
CA GLN A 66 -10.55 4.96 -4.90
C GLN A 66 -10.59 3.47 -4.58
N ALA A 67 -11.37 3.15 -3.56
CA ALA A 67 -11.61 1.79 -3.12
C ALA A 67 -12.70 1.11 -3.96
N VAL A 68 -12.35 0.71 -5.18
CA VAL A 68 -13.23 -0.02 -6.11
C VAL A 68 -12.79 -1.47 -6.30
N PRO A 69 -13.70 -2.40 -6.68
CA PRO A 69 -13.32 -3.76 -7.02
C PRO A 69 -12.19 -3.82 -8.05
N GLY A 70 -11.19 -4.66 -7.81
CA GLY A 70 -10.01 -4.79 -8.67
C GLY A 70 -8.98 -3.65 -8.55
N SER A 71 -9.20 -2.65 -7.69
CA SER A 71 -8.22 -1.59 -7.44
C SER A 71 -6.93 -2.17 -6.86
N ARG A 72 -5.79 -1.76 -7.43
CA ARG A 72 -4.44 -2.18 -7.02
C ARG A 72 -3.71 -1.11 -6.20
N VAL A 73 -4.40 -0.06 -5.77
CA VAL A 73 -3.77 0.99 -4.95
C VAL A 73 -3.40 0.45 -3.58
N ALA A 74 -2.27 0.93 -3.06
CA ALA A 74 -1.76 0.53 -1.75
C ALA A 74 -2.66 1.03 -0.62
N ILE A 75 -3.26 2.21 -0.79
CA ILE A 75 -4.12 2.87 0.19
C ILE A 75 -5.49 3.14 -0.45
N PRO A 76 -6.44 2.20 -0.35
CA PRO A 76 -7.77 2.35 -0.95
C PRO A 76 -8.72 3.08 0.00
N LEU A 77 -9.29 4.20 -0.45
CA LEU A 77 -10.20 5.06 0.32
C LEU A 77 -11.59 5.13 -0.34
N LEU A 78 -12.65 5.03 0.47
CA LEU A 78 -14.03 5.23 0.01
C LEU A 78 -14.34 6.71 -0.06
N GLY A 79 -14.41 7.28 -1.25
CA GLY A 79 -14.74 8.70 -1.43
C GLY A 79 -14.72 9.10 -2.89
N ASP A 80 -14.90 10.39 -3.12
CA ASP A 80 -14.77 11.02 -4.44
C ASP A 80 -13.30 11.19 -4.80
N LEU A 81 -12.65 10.06 -5.10
CA LEU A 81 -11.27 9.98 -5.56
C LEU A 81 -11.23 9.33 -6.94
N SER A 82 -10.24 9.72 -7.73
CA SER A 82 -9.83 8.92 -8.88
C SER A 82 -9.29 7.55 -8.45
N ARG A 83 -9.31 6.58 -9.37
CA ARG A 83 -8.78 5.23 -9.11
C ARG A 83 -7.32 5.25 -8.68
N GLN A 84 -6.55 6.19 -9.21
CA GLN A 84 -5.19 6.54 -8.80
C GLN A 84 -5.18 8.06 -8.63
N HIS A 85 -5.03 8.56 -7.41
CA HIS A 85 -5.28 9.97 -7.11
C HIS A 85 -4.02 10.72 -6.67
N ALA A 86 -3.21 10.08 -5.82
CA ALA A 86 -1.95 10.62 -5.38
C ALA A 86 -0.96 9.49 -5.06
N ILE A 87 0.32 9.82 -5.04
CA ILE A 87 1.38 8.92 -4.60
C ILE A 87 1.99 9.51 -3.32
N VAL A 88 2.02 8.73 -2.26
CA VAL A 88 2.83 9.05 -1.08
C VAL A 88 4.16 8.32 -1.22
N GLU A 89 5.25 9.07 -1.23
CA GLU A 89 6.59 8.56 -1.48
C GLU A 89 7.52 8.92 -0.32
N ARG A 90 8.27 7.92 0.15
CA ARG A 90 9.36 8.10 1.12
C ARG A 90 10.65 8.34 0.34
N LEU A 91 11.24 9.52 0.49
CA LEU A 91 12.48 9.93 -0.16
C LEU A 91 13.48 10.43 0.87
N GLY A 92 14.59 9.71 1.06
CA GLY A 92 15.67 10.14 1.96
C GLY A 92 15.23 10.39 3.41
N GLY A 93 14.34 9.54 3.94
CA GLY A 93 13.79 9.66 5.30
C GLY A 93 12.69 10.72 5.47
N ARG A 94 12.32 11.42 4.40
CA ARG A 94 11.20 12.37 4.36
C ARG A 94 10.06 11.78 3.55
N TYR A 95 8.87 12.37 3.68
CA TYR A 95 7.72 12.00 2.88
C TYR A 95 7.31 13.14 1.97
N VAL A 96 6.94 12.78 0.76
CA VAL A 96 6.31 13.68 -0.20
C VAL A 96 4.98 13.10 -0.65
N VAL A 97 4.02 13.97 -0.93
CA VAL A 97 2.84 13.62 -1.71
C VAL A 97 3.02 14.16 -3.12
N ARG A 98 2.83 13.29 -4.11
CA ARG A 98 2.80 13.65 -5.53
C ARG A 98 1.35 13.59 -6.01
N PRO A 99 0.76 14.72 -6.43
CA PRO A 99 -0.59 14.76 -6.98
C PRO A 99 -0.61 14.09 -8.36
N LEU A 100 -1.61 13.24 -8.61
CA LEU A 100 -2.01 12.84 -9.97
C LEU A 100 -3.30 13.55 -10.39
N GLU A 101 -4.03 14.04 -9.38
CA GLU A 101 -5.35 14.66 -9.43
C GLU A 101 -5.36 15.80 -8.40
N PRO A 102 -6.38 16.70 -8.43
CA PRO A 102 -6.46 17.83 -7.51
C PRO A 102 -6.28 17.42 -6.04
N THR A 103 -5.16 17.85 -5.47
CA THR A 103 -4.70 17.54 -4.11
C THR A 103 -4.17 18.83 -3.48
N TRP A 104 -4.47 19.04 -2.21
CA TRP A 104 -3.99 20.18 -1.44
C TRP A 104 -3.21 19.70 -0.21
N VAL A 105 -2.13 20.40 0.11
CA VAL A 105 -1.37 20.21 1.35
C VAL A 105 -1.45 21.49 2.14
N ASP A 106 -1.97 21.40 3.37
CA ASP A 106 -2.13 22.54 4.28
C ASP A 106 -2.87 23.72 3.64
N GLY A 107 -3.90 23.40 2.83
CA GLY A 107 -4.75 24.36 2.12
C GLY A 107 -4.15 24.93 0.82
N GLN A 108 -2.91 24.59 0.48
CA GLN A 108 -2.27 25.01 -0.77
C GLN A 108 -2.34 23.91 -1.82
N ALA A 109 -2.64 24.27 -3.07
CA ALA A 109 -2.68 23.29 -4.16
C ALA A 109 -1.28 22.68 -4.37
N ALA A 110 -1.21 21.35 -4.36
CA ALA A 110 0.01 20.65 -4.74
C ALA A 110 0.04 20.57 -6.28
N GLU A 111 0.94 21.33 -6.91
CA GLU A 111 1.17 21.27 -8.37
C GLU A 111 2.25 20.24 -8.75
N GLY A 112 2.95 19.71 -7.75
CA GLY A 112 4.00 18.71 -7.90
C GLY A 112 4.33 18.03 -6.56
N PRO A 113 5.44 17.28 -6.49
CA PRO A 113 5.88 16.64 -5.25
C PRO A 113 6.01 17.67 -4.12
N THR A 114 5.21 17.48 -3.08
CA THR A 114 5.11 18.41 -1.95
C THR A 114 5.53 17.69 -0.67
N LEU A 115 6.44 18.30 0.09
CA LEU A 115 6.95 17.75 1.35
C LEU A 115 5.83 17.70 2.40
N LEU A 116 5.73 16.58 3.11
CA LEU A 116 4.84 16.39 4.24
C LEU A 116 5.61 16.57 5.55
N GLN A 117 5.07 17.39 6.45
CA GLN A 117 5.58 17.58 7.81
C GLN A 117 4.63 16.94 8.81
N ASP A 118 5.09 16.62 10.03
CA ASP A 118 4.18 16.13 11.07
C ASP A 118 3.02 17.10 11.27
N GLY A 119 1.80 16.59 11.18
CA GLY A 119 0.58 17.37 11.26
C GLY A 119 0.03 17.87 9.92
N SER A 120 0.78 17.77 8.82
CA SER A 120 0.32 18.21 7.50
C SER A 120 -1.02 17.57 7.14
N ARG A 121 -1.96 18.41 6.70
CA ARG A 121 -3.26 18.01 6.20
C ARG A 121 -3.18 17.83 4.69
N ILE A 122 -3.63 16.68 4.21
CA ILE A 122 -3.70 16.33 2.79
C ILE A 122 -5.17 16.21 2.42
N ASP A 123 -5.66 17.15 1.63
CA ASP A 123 -7.02 17.12 1.07
C ASP A 123 -6.97 16.64 -0.38
N MET A 124 -7.88 15.74 -0.74
CA MET A 124 -7.92 15.04 -2.02
C MET A 124 -9.36 14.95 -2.53
N GLY A 125 -9.55 15.27 -3.81
CA GLY A 125 -10.87 15.33 -4.41
C GLY A 125 -11.78 16.31 -3.66
N ARG A 126 -13.08 15.96 -3.52
CA ARG A 126 -14.06 16.86 -2.87
C ARG A 126 -14.20 16.67 -1.36
N SER A 127 -13.76 15.53 -0.81
CA SER A 127 -14.18 15.15 0.54
C SER A 127 -13.18 14.30 1.34
N VAL A 128 -12.08 13.86 0.73
CA VAL A 128 -11.10 13.03 1.44
C VAL A 128 -10.05 13.94 2.08
N SER A 129 -9.89 13.81 3.39
CA SER A 129 -8.91 14.57 4.16
C SER A 129 -8.14 13.62 5.06
N LEU A 130 -6.82 13.61 4.93
CA LEU A 130 -5.90 12.84 5.75
C LEU A 130 -5.01 13.79 6.56
N ARG A 131 -4.57 13.36 7.73
CA ARG A 131 -3.48 14.00 8.46
C ARG A 131 -2.27 13.10 8.43
N PHE A 132 -1.15 13.61 7.94
CA PHE A 132 0.14 12.96 8.03
C PHE A 132 0.71 13.18 9.42
N ARG A 133 1.15 12.10 10.07
CA ARG A 133 1.87 12.13 11.33
C ARG A 133 3.19 11.39 11.22
N GLN A 134 4.25 11.98 11.72
CA GLN A 134 5.56 11.35 11.91
C GLN A 134 5.97 11.60 13.37
N PRO A 135 5.47 10.77 14.32
CA PRO A 135 5.61 11.05 15.75
C PRO A 135 7.04 11.18 16.26
N HIS A 136 8.01 10.64 15.51
CA HIS A 136 9.43 10.77 15.79
C HIS A 136 10.17 11.18 14.52
N ALA A 137 10.85 12.34 14.54
CA ALA A 137 11.48 12.92 13.34
C ALA A 137 12.58 12.05 12.71
N LEU A 138 13.25 11.20 13.51
CA LEU A 138 14.25 10.23 13.01
C LEU A 138 13.65 8.87 12.63
N SER A 139 12.36 8.65 12.91
CA SER A 139 11.69 7.43 12.46
C SER A 139 11.32 7.60 11.00
N ASN A 140 11.69 6.63 10.17
CA ASN A 140 11.14 6.56 8.84
C ASN A 140 9.64 6.23 8.91
N SER A 141 9.14 5.52 9.92
CA SER A 141 7.71 5.21 9.97
C SER A 141 6.84 6.44 10.22
N ALA A 142 5.70 6.47 9.55
CA ALA A 142 4.70 7.54 9.67
C ALA A 142 3.28 6.94 9.69
N ARG A 143 2.29 7.78 9.95
CA ARG A 143 0.87 7.44 9.97
C ARG A 143 0.06 8.42 9.12
N LEU A 144 -0.93 7.91 8.43
CA LEU A 144 -2.04 8.70 7.88
C LEU A 144 -3.27 8.46 8.74
N GLU A 145 -3.81 9.53 9.29
CA GLU A 145 -5.05 9.53 10.05
C GLU A 145 -6.19 10.05 9.17
N PHE A 146 -7.37 9.46 9.31
CA PHE A 146 -8.56 9.94 8.61
C PHE A 146 -9.14 11.14 9.34
N LEU A 147 -9.17 12.31 8.68
CA LEU A 147 -9.85 13.51 9.20
C LEU A 147 -11.30 13.58 8.74
N SER A 148 -11.57 13.10 7.52
CA SER A 148 -12.94 13.01 7.02
C SER A 148 -13.58 11.67 7.42
N ARG A 149 -14.92 11.61 7.39
CA ARG A 149 -15.69 10.41 7.79
C ARG A 149 -15.56 9.23 6.81
N HIS A 150 -14.78 9.40 5.75
CA HIS A 150 -14.55 8.40 4.72
C HIS A 150 -13.73 7.25 5.27
N LYS A 151 -14.25 6.02 5.13
CA LYS A 151 -13.58 4.80 5.60
C LYS A 151 -12.70 4.20 4.51
N THR A 152 -11.72 3.40 4.91
CA THR A 152 -11.13 2.41 4.01
C THR A 152 -12.10 1.24 3.81
N LEU A 153 -11.95 0.47 2.73
CA LEU A 153 -12.73 -0.77 2.54
C LEU A 153 -12.58 -1.77 3.70
N LEU A 154 -11.44 -1.72 4.41
CA LEU A 154 -11.13 -2.62 5.52
C LEU A 154 -11.67 -2.12 6.86
N GLY A 155 -12.25 -0.92 6.93
CA GLY A 155 -12.74 -0.35 8.18
C GLY A 155 -11.63 -0.03 9.19
N VAL A 156 -10.41 0.24 8.71
CA VAL A 156 -9.28 0.61 9.59
C VAL A 156 -9.38 2.06 10.07
N ASP A 157 -8.79 2.33 11.23
CA ASP A 157 -8.74 3.63 11.89
C ASP A 157 -7.59 4.51 11.37
N GLY A 158 -6.62 3.91 10.69
CA GLY A 158 -5.52 4.63 10.05
C GLY A 158 -4.64 3.75 9.17
N VAL A 159 -3.67 4.39 8.52
CA VAL A 159 -2.64 3.72 7.71
C VAL A 159 -1.28 3.97 8.32
N VAL A 160 -0.47 2.93 8.50
CA VAL A 160 0.93 3.05 8.92
C VAL A 160 1.81 2.90 7.68
N LEU A 161 2.62 3.92 7.40
CA LEU A 161 3.65 3.91 6.38
C LEU A 161 4.94 3.39 7.03
N MET A 162 5.06 2.07 7.15
CA MET A 162 6.14 1.45 7.91
C MET A 162 7.46 1.50 7.13
N GLY A 163 8.44 2.20 7.70
CA GLY A 163 9.86 2.09 7.33
C GLY A 163 10.44 0.81 7.93
N GLU A 164 11.45 0.92 8.77
CA GLU A 164 12.15 -0.22 9.37
C GLU A 164 11.44 -0.75 10.62
N SER A 165 10.86 0.14 11.43
CA SER A 165 10.18 -0.22 12.67
C SER A 165 8.93 0.62 12.93
N CYS A 166 7.94 0.03 13.58
CA CYS A 166 6.71 0.65 14.04
C CYS A 166 6.60 0.43 15.54
N LEU A 167 6.45 1.53 16.28
CA LEU A 167 6.36 1.56 17.74
C LEU A 167 4.90 1.61 18.16
N LEU A 168 4.54 0.77 19.13
CA LEU A 168 3.23 0.69 19.76
C LEU A 168 3.39 0.80 21.27
N GLY A 169 2.54 1.58 21.94
CA GLY A 169 2.57 1.75 23.39
C GLY A 169 1.86 3.02 23.83
N ASP A 170 1.97 3.43 25.09
CA ASP A 170 1.15 4.49 25.69
C ASP A 170 1.52 5.92 25.26
N SER A 171 2.77 6.13 24.87
CA SER A 171 3.33 7.43 24.50
C SER A 171 2.72 8.00 23.22
N SER A 172 2.50 9.32 23.19
CA SER A 172 2.10 10.04 21.97
C SER A 172 3.17 10.04 20.88
N HIS A 173 4.41 9.64 21.21
CA HIS A 173 5.49 9.44 20.25
C HIS A 173 5.46 8.07 19.56
N ASN A 174 4.56 7.19 19.98
CA ASN A 174 4.35 5.91 19.31
C ASN A 174 3.49 6.07 18.06
N HIS A 175 3.74 5.23 17.05
CA HIS A 175 3.03 5.26 15.77
C HIS A 175 1.57 4.81 15.95
N ILE A 176 1.37 3.85 16.84
CA ILE A 176 0.06 3.41 17.33
C ILE A 176 0.05 3.61 18.85
N VAL A 177 -0.92 4.38 19.33
CA VAL A 177 -1.01 4.74 20.74
C VAL A 177 -1.92 3.73 21.45
N CYS A 178 -1.33 2.90 22.28
CA CYS A 178 -1.98 1.89 23.12
C CYS A 178 -1.97 2.38 24.58
N ARG A 179 -2.93 3.23 24.97
CA ARG A 179 -2.90 3.98 26.24
C ARG A 179 -2.83 3.11 27.51
N ASP A 180 -3.35 1.90 27.45
CA ASP A 180 -3.42 1.00 28.60
C ASP A 180 -2.23 0.02 28.68
N TRP A 181 -1.27 0.13 27.75
CA TRP A 181 -0.09 -0.75 27.72
C TRP A 181 0.99 -0.23 28.66
N ARG A 182 1.67 -1.15 29.36
CA ARG A 182 2.75 -0.81 30.31
C ARG A 182 4.14 -0.81 29.67
N THR A 183 4.28 -1.48 28.53
CA THR A 183 5.54 -1.60 27.81
C THR A 183 5.33 -1.37 26.33
N ASP A 184 6.32 -0.73 25.71
CA ASP A 184 6.33 -0.54 24.28
C ASP A 184 6.59 -1.86 23.55
N VAL A 185 5.89 -2.05 22.44
CA VAL A 185 6.13 -3.09 21.46
C VAL A 185 6.70 -2.47 20.19
N VAL A 186 7.79 -3.06 19.71
CA VAL A 186 8.43 -2.71 18.46
C VAL A 186 8.16 -3.80 17.44
N LEU A 187 7.39 -3.47 16.42
CA LEU A 187 7.36 -4.24 15.18
C LEU A 187 8.50 -3.77 14.30
N PHE A 188 9.29 -4.68 13.75
CA PHE A 188 10.41 -4.32 12.87
C PHE A 188 10.53 -5.27 11.69
N ARG A 189 11.04 -4.77 10.57
CA ARG A 189 11.25 -5.60 9.37
C ARG A 189 12.37 -6.60 9.64
N LYS A 190 12.13 -7.86 9.28
CA LYS A 190 13.13 -8.94 9.37
C LYS A 190 13.10 -9.76 8.09
N ASN A 191 14.12 -9.63 7.24
CA ASN A 191 14.17 -10.28 5.92
C ASN A 191 12.85 -10.05 5.13
N ARG A 192 12.13 -11.14 4.81
CA ARG A 192 10.82 -11.09 4.14
C ARG A 192 9.62 -10.95 5.09
N GLY A 193 9.85 -11.03 6.40
CA GLY A 193 8.83 -11.04 7.44
C GLY A 193 8.87 -9.82 8.37
N LEU A 194 8.25 -10.00 9.54
CA LEU A 194 8.23 -9.04 10.64
C LEU A 194 8.76 -9.72 11.89
N GLY A 195 9.62 -9.02 12.61
CA GLY A 195 9.93 -9.32 14.00
C GLY A 195 9.06 -8.48 14.93
N CYS A 196 8.88 -8.97 16.14
CA CYS A 196 8.23 -8.27 17.22
C CYS A 196 9.12 -8.36 18.46
N ARG A 197 9.27 -7.26 19.19
CA ARG A 197 9.96 -7.23 20.47
C ARG A 197 9.13 -6.38 21.44
N ALA A 198 8.89 -6.89 22.63
CA ALA A 198 8.40 -6.11 23.76
C ALA A 198 9.53 -5.99 24.79
N ALA A 199 9.56 -4.91 25.56
CA ALA A 199 10.34 -4.89 26.79
C ALA A 199 9.70 -5.88 27.78
N ALA A 200 10.54 -6.73 28.40
CA ALA A 200 10.13 -7.71 29.41
C ALA A 200 9.90 -7.04 30.77
#